data_AF-T1B8B5-F1
#
_entry.id   AF-T1B8B5-F1
#
_cell.length_a   1.000
_cell.length_b   1.000
_cell.length_c   1.000
_cell.angle_alpha   90.00
_cell.angle_beta   90.00
_cell.angle_gamma   90.00
#
_symmetry.space_group_name_H-M   'P 1'
#
loop_
_entity.id
_entity.type
_entity.pdbx_description
1 polymer ?
#
loop_
_entity_poly.entity_id
_entity_poly.type
_entity_poly.pdbx_seq_one_letter_code
_entity_poly.pdbx_strand_id
1 'polypeptide(L)'
;APAAQRVGAMVRTLAGVPKMLADGRARLRTPLPKPFVQLALSIGQGLPAHFAEAEAYATARGLGADFAEPRAVAEAAVARFVGWLRDELPGAVPDFALGPERFQRLLFVREGIEAPFDELRRAGAADLARNQARLAEIGRQHGTTFEAILRRMGDDHPPAGEVVPTAQRCVDEALAFVRAHDLVSIPTPLAVRVEETPVWARALSTASMNPPGPSTPGRRGSTT
;
A
#
# COMPACT_ATOMS: atom_id res chain seq x y z
N ALA A 1 5.32 22.50 5.40
CA ALA A 1 4.37 23.62 5.58
C ALA A 1 4.13 23.86 7.07
N PRO A 2 3.98 25.10 7.55
CA PRO A 2 3.55 25.47 8.90
C PRO A 2 2.22 24.82 9.33
N ALA A 3 1.96 24.73 10.64
CA ALA A 3 0.78 24.05 11.20
C ALA A 3 -0.55 24.64 10.68
N ALA A 4 -0.70 25.97 10.70
CA ALA A 4 -1.90 26.64 10.20
C ALA A 4 -2.20 26.33 8.73
N GLN A 5 -1.17 26.27 7.88
CA GLN A 5 -1.35 25.92 6.47
C GLN A 5 -1.80 24.46 6.29
N ARG A 6 -1.26 23.53 7.10
CA ARG A 6 -1.66 22.11 7.08
C ARG A 6 -3.11 21.94 7.54
N VAL A 7 -3.48 22.58 8.65
CA VAL A 7 -4.85 22.59 9.18
C VAL A 7 -5.83 23.17 8.15
N GLY A 8 -5.52 24.32 7.56
CA GLY A 8 -6.36 24.89 6.50
C GLY A 8 -6.49 23.98 5.28
N ALA A 9 -5.45 23.20 4.93
CA ALA A 9 -5.53 22.21 3.87
C ALA A 9 -6.43 21.02 4.25
N MET A 10 -6.34 20.53 5.50
CA MET A 10 -7.21 19.46 6.01
C MET A 10 -8.70 19.86 5.95
N VAL A 11 -9.01 21.09 6.40
CA VAL A 11 -10.39 21.63 6.33
C VAL A 11 -10.89 21.70 4.89
N ARG A 12 -10.07 22.19 3.95
CA ARG A 12 -10.43 22.20 2.52
C ARG A 12 -10.64 20.79 1.95
N THR A 13 -9.83 19.82 2.36
CA THR A 13 -10.00 18.42 1.97
C THR A 13 -11.34 17.88 2.46
N LEU A 14 -11.67 18.08 3.74
CA LEU A 14 -12.96 17.66 4.33
C LEU A 14 -14.15 18.29 3.57
N ALA A 15 -14.09 19.59 3.30
CA ALA A 15 -15.12 20.29 2.54
C ALA A 15 -15.32 19.76 1.11
N GLY A 16 -14.27 19.16 0.50
CA GLY A 16 -14.33 18.57 -0.82
C GLY A 16 -14.93 17.15 -0.88
N VAL A 17 -14.96 16.43 0.25
CA VAL A 17 -15.41 15.02 0.33
C VAL A 17 -16.83 14.82 -0.25
N PRO A 18 -17.85 15.63 0.10
CA PRO A 18 -19.20 15.41 -0.40
C PRO A 18 -19.30 15.44 -1.92
N LYS A 19 -18.66 16.42 -2.56
CA LYS A 19 -18.66 16.54 -4.01
C LYS A 19 -17.93 15.37 -4.66
N MET A 20 -16.77 14.98 -4.13
CA MET A 20 -16.00 13.85 -4.65
C MET A 20 -16.82 12.55 -4.65
N LEU A 21 -17.52 12.26 -3.54
CA LEU A 21 -18.35 11.06 -3.43
C LEU A 21 -19.59 11.12 -4.31
N ALA A 22 -20.21 12.29 -4.46
CA ALA A 22 -21.34 12.49 -5.37
C ALA A 22 -20.94 12.27 -6.83
N ASP A 23 -19.83 12.86 -7.27
CA ASP A 23 -19.28 12.66 -8.61
C ASP A 23 -18.89 11.20 -8.84
N GLY A 24 -18.31 10.55 -7.82
CA GLY A 24 -17.96 9.13 -7.85
C GLY A 24 -19.20 8.26 -8.09
N ARG A 25 -20.26 8.47 -7.30
CA ARG A 25 -21.54 7.76 -7.47
C ARG A 25 -22.12 7.95 -8.87
N ALA A 26 -22.10 9.18 -9.39
CA ALA A 26 -22.64 9.49 -10.72
C ALA A 26 -21.87 8.82 -11.88
N ARG A 27 -20.60 8.45 -11.66
CA ARG A 27 -19.74 7.83 -12.69
C ARG A 27 -19.72 6.30 -12.64
N LEU A 28 -20.07 5.72 -11.50
CA LEU A 28 -20.12 4.27 -11.33
C LEU A 28 -21.28 3.67 -12.14
N ARG A 29 -21.00 2.55 -12.81
CA ARG A 29 -21.97 1.83 -13.65
C ARG A 29 -22.26 0.47 -13.03
N THR A 30 -23.54 0.16 -12.86
CA THR A 30 -24.00 -1.12 -12.31
C THR A 30 -24.17 -2.16 -13.44
N PRO A 31 -24.05 -3.47 -13.15
CA PRO A 31 -23.72 -4.04 -11.84
C PRO A 31 -22.25 -3.79 -11.45
N LEU A 32 -22.01 -3.56 -10.15
CA LEU A 32 -20.67 -3.32 -9.62
C LEU A 32 -19.94 -4.65 -9.35
N PRO A 33 -18.60 -4.72 -9.50
CA PRO A 33 -17.84 -5.88 -9.05
C PRO A 33 -17.87 -6.02 -7.53
N LYS A 34 -18.39 -7.15 -7.05
CA LYS A 34 -18.59 -7.47 -5.63
C LYS A 34 -17.32 -7.29 -4.78
N PRO A 35 -16.11 -7.75 -5.20
CA PRO A 35 -14.90 -7.52 -4.41
C PRO A 35 -14.60 -6.03 -4.19
N PHE A 36 -14.86 -5.18 -5.20
CA PHE A 36 -14.62 -3.74 -5.09
C PHE A 36 -15.64 -3.06 -4.18
N VAL A 37 -16.91 -3.46 -4.23
CA VAL A 37 -17.94 -2.97 -3.30
C VAL A 37 -17.57 -3.34 -1.87
N GLN A 38 -17.19 -4.60 -1.62
CA GLN A 38 -16.80 -5.07 -0.29
C GLN A 38 -15.59 -4.31 0.26
N LEU A 39 -14.55 -4.11 -0.57
CA LEU A 39 -13.39 -3.31 -0.18
C LEU A 39 -13.76 -1.85 0.10
N ALA A 40 -14.56 -1.22 -0.76
CA ALA A 40 -15.01 0.15 -0.57
C ALA A 40 -15.86 0.34 0.70
N LEU A 41 -16.67 -0.66 1.07
CA LEU A 41 -17.41 -0.68 2.33
C LEU A 41 -16.46 -0.73 3.54
N SER A 42 -15.45 -1.59 3.49
CA SER A 42 -14.43 -1.70 4.55
C SER A 42 -13.65 -0.40 4.73
N ILE A 43 -13.18 0.20 3.63
CA ILE A 43 -12.48 1.50 3.66
C ILE A 43 -13.41 2.61 4.19
N GLY A 44 -14.64 2.69 3.67
CA GLY A 44 -15.58 3.74 4.02
C GLY A 44 -15.96 3.74 5.50
N GLN A 45 -15.99 2.57 6.15
CA GLN A 45 -16.22 2.46 7.59
C GLN A 45 -15.07 3.01 8.44
N GLY A 46 -13.83 3.01 7.94
CA GLY A 46 -12.66 3.52 8.66
C GLY A 46 -12.42 5.03 8.53
N LEU A 47 -12.99 5.67 7.50
CA LEU A 47 -12.74 7.10 7.22
C LEU A 47 -13.07 8.07 8.37
N PRO A 48 -14.18 7.92 9.14
CA PRO A 48 -14.48 8.84 10.23
C PRO A 48 -13.39 8.91 11.31
N ALA A 49 -12.69 7.80 11.59
CA ALA A 49 -11.59 7.79 12.56
C ALA A 49 -10.44 8.70 12.12
N HIS A 50 -10.09 8.69 10.83
CA HIS A 50 -9.06 9.57 10.27
C HIS A 50 -9.47 11.05 10.30
N PHE A 51 -10.77 11.35 10.12
CA PHE A 51 -11.26 12.72 10.24
C PHE A 51 -11.16 13.22 11.70
N ALA A 52 -11.46 12.35 12.67
CA ALA A 52 -11.28 12.65 14.09
C ALA A 52 -9.81 12.87 14.47
N GLU A 53 -8.89 12.07 13.93
CA GLU A 53 -7.44 12.27 14.14
C GLU A 53 -6.96 13.62 13.60
N ALA A 54 -7.45 14.03 12.43
CA ALA A 54 -7.11 15.33 11.85
C ALA A 54 -7.62 16.50 12.71
N GLU A 55 -8.83 16.40 13.25
CA GLU A 55 -9.37 17.38 14.20
C GLU A 55 -8.58 17.41 15.51
N ALA A 56 -8.26 16.25 16.09
CA ALA A 56 -7.44 16.15 17.30
C ALA A 56 -6.06 16.82 17.11
N TYR A 57 -5.44 16.60 15.94
CA TYR A 57 -4.19 17.23 15.56
C TYR A 57 -4.29 18.77 15.55
N ALA A 58 -5.39 19.31 15.02
CA ALA A 58 -5.64 20.75 14.93
C ALA A 58 -5.96 21.35 16.31
N THR A 59 -6.81 20.69 17.09
CA THR A 59 -7.21 21.10 18.44
C THR A 59 -6.02 21.16 19.39
N ALA A 60 -5.12 20.18 19.35
CA ALA A 60 -3.88 20.19 20.15
C ALA A 60 -2.95 21.38 19.86
N ARG A 61 -3.23 22.17 18.81
CA ARG A 61 -2.46 23.35 18.38
C ARG A 61 -3.28 24.64 18.44
N GLY A 62 -4.49 24.61 19.01
CA GLY A 62 -5.38 25.77 19.08
C GLY A 62 -5.98 26.17 17.71
N LEU A 63 -6.05 25.23 16.76
CA LEU A 63 -6.50 25.48 15.38
C LEU A 63 -7.74 24.63 15.01
N GLY A 64 -8.47 24.11 15.99
CA GLY A 64 -9.58 23.16 15.77
C GLY A 64 -10.94 23.77 15.45
N ALA A 65 -11.12 25.09 15.59
CA ALA A 65 -12.44 25.73 15.51
C ALA A 65 -13.17 25.47 14.18
N ASP A 66 -12.43 25.39 13.07
CA ASP A 66 -12.98 25.25 11.73
C ASP A 66 -13.20 23.78 11.30
N PHE A 67 -13.02 22.80 12.20
CA PHE A 67 -13.14 21.37 11.84
C PHE A 67 -14.55 20.81 12.00
N ALA A 68 -15.27 21.22 13.05
CA ALA A 68 -16.49 20.53 13.48
C ALA A 68 -17.53 20.41 12.36
N GLU A 69 -17.85 21.53 11.70
CA GLU A 69 -18.84 21.54 10.62
C GLU A 69 -18.35 20.80 9.35
N PRO A 70 -17.18 21.11 8.76
CA PRO A 70 -16.68 20.36 7.60
C PRO A 70 -16.52 18.87 7.84
N ARG A 71 -16.11 18.47 9.05
CA ARG A 71 -16.02 17.07 9.46
C ARG A 71 -17.41 16.41 9.45
N ALA A 72 -18.39 16.99 10.13
CA ALA A 72 -19.74 16.43 10.19
C ALA A 72 -20.36 16.28 8.79
N VAL A 73 -20.16 17.27 7.92
CA VAL A 73 -20.61 17.23 6.52
C VAL A 73 -19.91 16.11 5.73
N ALA A 74 -18.60 15.94 5.90
CA ALA A 74 -17.83 14.86 5.26
C ALA A 74 -18.26 13.48 5.77
N GLU A 75 -18.41 13.29 7.07
CA GLU A 75 -18.86 12.03 7.69
C GLU A 75 -20.26 11.65 7.20
N ALA A 76 -21.19 12.60 7.14
CA ALA A 76 -22.53 12.36 6.60
C ALA A 76 -22.49 11.97 5.11
N ALA A 77 -21.59 12.56 4.31
CA ALA A 77 -21.43 12.19 2.91
C ALA A 77 -20.85 10.78 2.74
N VAL A 78 -19.84 10.41 3.54
CA VAL A 78 -19.29 9.05 3.59
C VAL A 78 -20.38 8.05 3.98
N ALA A 79 -21.16 8.33 5.04
CA ALA A 79 -22.24 7.46 5.49
C ALA A 79 -23.29 7.22 4.40
N ARG A 80 -23.69 8.28 3.66
CA ARG A 80 -24.61 8.15 2.52
C ARG A 80 -24.04 7.30 1.38
N PHE A 81 -22.76 7.51 1.03
CA PHE A 81 -22.12 6.75 -0.04
C PHE A 81 -21.95 5.27 0.32
N VAL A 82 -21.53 4.98 1.55
CA VAL A 82 -21.45 3.63 2.10
C VAL A 82 -22.82 2.97 2.17
N GLY A 83 -23.87 3.71 2.58
CA GLY A 83 -25.26 3.23 2.55
C GLY A 83 -25.66 2.80 1.15
N TRP A 84 -25.46 3.66 0.16
CA TRP A 84 -25.73 3.34 -1.25
C TRP A 84 -24.95 2.10 -1.72
N LEU A 85 -23.66 1.97 -1.40
CA LEU A 85 -22.89 0.76 -1.76
C LEU A 85 -23.44 -0.53 -1.12
N ARG A 86 -24.00 -0.46 0.10
CA ARG A 86 -24.68 -1.61 0.72
C ARG A 86 -25.94 -1.97 -0.04
N ASP A 87 -26.69 -0.98 -0.51
CA ASP A 87 -27.92 -1.20 -1.29
C ASP A 87 -27.61 -1.79 -2.67
N GLU A 88 -26.45 -1.46 -3.27
CA GLU A 88 -25.99 -2.06 -4.53
C GLU A 88 -25.40 -3.46 -4.37
N LEU A 89 -24.92 -3.83 -3.17
CA LEU A 89 -24.20 -5.09 -2.93
C LEU A 89 -24.99 -6.36 -3.32
N PRO A 90 -26.32 -6.47 -3.11
CA PRO A 90 -27.10 -7.61 -3.58
C PRO A 90 -27.09 -7.78 -5.10
N GLY A 91 -27.00 -6.69 -5.86
CA GLY A 91 -26.91 -6.69 -7.32
C GLY A 91 -25.48 -6.76 -7.87
N ALA A 92 -24.48 -6.79 -6.99
CA ALA A 92 -23.07 -6.84 -7.39
C ALA A 92 -22.66 -8.23 -7.91
N VAL A 93 -21.84 -8.24 -8.96
CA VAL A 93 -21.42 -9.46 -9.65
C VAL A 93 -20.01 -9.88 -9.23
N PRO A 94 -19.66 -11.19 -9.25
CA PRO A 94 -18.32 -11.63 -8.91
C PRO A 94 -17.28 -11.21 -9.96
N ASP A 95 -17.70 -10.91 -11.19
CA ASP A 95 -16.80 -10.55 -12.28
C ASP A 95 -16.20 -9.15 -12.07
N PHE A 96 -14.88 -9.11 -11.95
CA PHE A 96 -14.06 -7.91 -11.84
C PHE A 96 -13.01 -7.86 -12.96
N ALA A 97 -12.97 -8.86 -13.83
CA ALA A 97 -11.91 -9.01 -14.82
C ALA A 97 -12.01 -7.89 -15.85
N LEU A 98 -10.88 -7.26 -16.16
CA LEU A 98 -10.84 -6.18 -17.15
C LEU A 98 -11.04 -6.68 -18.59
N GLY A 99 -10.85 -7.98 -18.83
CA GLY A 99 -10.74 -8.56 -20.16
C GLY A 99 -9.35 -8.34 -20.78
N PRO A 100 -9.00 -9.12 -21.82
CA PRO A 100 -7.63 -9.20 -22.34
C PRO A 100 -7.11 -7.85 -22.88
N GLU A 101 -7.93 -7.11 -23.63
CA GLU A 101 -7.51 -5.84 -24.26
C GLU A 101 -7.18 -4.76 -23.22
N ARG A 102 -8.07 -4.58 -22.23
CA ARG A 102 -7.87 -3.60 -21.16
C ARG A 102 -6.73 -4.02 -20.25
N PHE A 103 -6.57 -5.31 -20.00
CA PHE A 103 -5.45 -5.82 -19.21
C PHE A 103 -4.12 -5.63 -19.93
N GLN A 104 -4.03 -5.91 -21.23
CA GLN A 104 -2.83 -5.62 -22.05
C GLN A 104 -2.47 -4.13 -21.99
N ARG A 105 -3.47 -3.25 -22.13
CA ARG A 105 -3.24 -1.81 -21.99
C ARG A 105 -2.78 -1.42 -20.58
N LEU A 106 -3.33 -2.06 -19.55
CA LEU A 106 -2.92 -1.80 -18.16
C LEU A 106 -1.45 -2.18 -17.94
N LEU A 107 -0.99 -3.31 -18.51
CA LEU A 107 0.43 -3.72 -18.43
C LEU A 107 1.37 -2.67 -19.01
N PHE A 108 1.03 -2.11 -20.17
CA PHE A 108 1.79 -1.01 -20.76
C PHE A 108 1.75 0.25 -19.90
N VAL A 109 0.55 0.71 -19.52
CA VAL A 109 0.39 1.99 -18.80
C VAL A 109 1.01 1.96 -17.40
N ARG A 110 0.95 0.83 -16.71
CA ARG A 110 1.43 0.71 -15.33
C ARG A 110 2.89 0.28 -15.25
N GLU A 111 3.30 -0.66 -16.10
CA GLU A 111 4.60 -1.34 -15.99
C GLU A 111 5.51 -1.11 -17.21
N GLY A 112 5.05 -0.41 -18.25
CA GLY A 112 5.81 -0.21 -19.49
C GLY A 112 5.99 -1.48 -20.32
N ILE A 113 5.22 -2.54 -20.05
CA ILE A 113 5.37 -3.83 -20.72
C ILE A 113 4.59 -3.84 -22.04
N GLU A 114 5.32 -3.94 -23.15
CA GLU A 114 4.75 -4.03 -24.50
C GLU A 114 4.52 -5.48 -24.95
N ALA A 115 5.21 -6.45 -24.33
CA ALA A 115 5.08 -7.86 -24.67
C ALA A 115 3.63 -8.36 -24.54
N PRO A 116 3.15 -9.24 -25.44
CA PRO A 116 1.81 -9.80 -25.35
C PRO A 116 1.58 -10.58 -24.05
N PHE A 117 0.40 -10.43 -23.46
CA PHE A 117 0.03 -11.09 -22.20
C PHE A 117 0.25 -12.61 -22.22
N ASP A 118 -0.05 -13.28 -23.33
CA ASP A 118 0.16 -14.74 -23.44
C ASP A 118 1.63 -15.15 -23.37
N GLU A 119 2.55 -14.29 -23.81
CA GLU A 119 3.98 -14.51 -23.65
C GLU A 119 4.40 -14.39 -22.18
N LEU A 120 3.93 -13.32 -21.51
CA LEU A 120 4.18 -13.11 -20.09
C LEU A 120 3.62 -14.25 -19.24
N ARG A 121 2.40 -14.71 -19.56
CA ARG A 121 1.74 -15.82 -18.87
C ARG A 121 2.53 -17.12 -19.05
N ARG A 122 3.03 -17.39 -20.26
CA ARG A 122 3.85 -18.58 -20.54
C ARG A 122 5.19 -18.52 -19.80
N ALA A 123 5.86 -17.37 -19.84
CA ALA A 123 7.12 -17.16 -19.12
C ALA A 123 6.92 -17.33 -17.61
N GLY A 124 5.89 -16.71 -17.03
CA GLY A 124 5.56 -16.84 -15.61
C GLY A 124 5.21 -18.28 -15.19
N ALA A 125 4.47 -19.01 -16.02
CA ALA A 125 4.17 -20.42 -15.75
C ALA A 125 5.44 -21.30 -15.78
N ALA A 126 6.34 -21.08 -16.75
CA ALA A 126 7.61 -21.78 -16.83
C ALA A 126 8.52 -21.47 -15.62
N ASP A 127 8.57 -20.19 -15.21
CA ASP A 127 9.31 -19.73 -14.04
C ASP A 127 8.78 -20.37 -12.75
N LEU A 128 7.46 -20.39 -12.58
CA LEU A 128 6.79 -21.01 -11.44
C LEU A 128 7.13 -22.50 -11.34
N ALA A 129 7.01 -23.23 -12.45
CA ALA A 129 7.33 -24.66 -12.48
C ALA A 129 8.80 -24.93 -12.13
N ARG A 130 9.73 -24.12 -12.69
CA ARG A 130 11.17 -24.23 -12.40
C ARG A 130 11.46 -23.98 -10.91
N ASN A 131 10.86 -22.94 -10.33
CA ASN A 131 11.05 -22.61 -8.92
C ASN A 131 10.46 -23.69 -8.01
N GLN A 132 9.25 -24.19 -8.29
CA GLN A 132 8.63 -25.30 -7.55
C GLN A 132 9.50 -26.57 -7.58
N ALA A 133 10.05 -26.92 -8.74
CA ALA A 133 10.96 -28.06 -8.87
C ALA A 133 12.23 -27.87 -8.03
N ARG A 134 12.78 -26.65 -8.00
CA ARG A 134 13.95 -26.31 -7.17
C ARG A 134 13.65 -26.41 -5.68
N LEU A 135 12.49 -25.92 -5.24
CA LEU A 135 12.06 -26.03 -3.84
C LEU A 135 11.89 -27.50 -3.43
N ALA A 136 11.26 -28.32 -4.28
CA ALA A 136 11.12 -29.75 -4.03
C ALA A 136 12.48 -30.48 -3.94
N GLU A 137 13.43 -30.11 -4.80
CA GLU A 137 14.80 -30.64 -4.73
C GLU A 137 15.50 -30.28 -3.42
N ILE A 138 15.40 -29.02 -2.97
CA ILE A 138 15.94 -28.60 -1.68
C ILE A 138 15.32 -29.42 -0.54
N GLY A 139 14.00 -29.64 -0.57
CA GLY A 139 13.33 -30.53 0.38
C GLY A 139 13.97 -31.93 0.43
N ARG A 140 14.14 -32.57 -0.73
CA ARG A 140 14.77 -33.90 -0.83
C ARG A 140 16.19 -33.91 -0.29
N GLN A 141 17.00 -32.89 -0.58
CA GLN A 141 18.39 -32.77 -0.09
C GLN A 141 18.47 -32.74 1.45
N HIS A 142 17.43 -32.24 2.11
CA HIS A 142 17.30 -32.21 3.57
C HIS A 142 16.40 -33.31 4.14
N GLY A 143 15.99 -34.30 3.32
CA GLY A 143 15.15 -35.42 3.76
C GLY A 143 13.75 -35.01 4.25
N THR A 144 13.21 -33.88 3.78
CA THR A 144 11.91 -33.33 4.23
C THR A 144 11.19 -32.58 3.10
N THR A 145 10.09 -31.89 3.38
CA THR A 145 9.45 -30.97 2.40
C THR A 145 9.97 -29.55 2.58
N PHE A 146 9.93 -28.74 1.52
CA PHE A 146 10.35 -27.35 1.61
C PHE A 146 9.48 -26.54 2.57
N GLU A 147 8.18 -26.84 2.66
CA GLU A 147 7.27 -26.22 3.62
C GLU A 147 7.65 -26.50 5.07
N ALA A 148 8.18 -27.70 5.37
CA ALA A 148 8.68 -28.03 6.71
C ALA A 148 9.96 -27.26 7.03
N ILE A 149 10.85 -27.10 6.04
CA ILE A 149 12.06 -26.26 6.17
C ILE A 149 11.66 -24.81 6.45
N LEU A 150 10.75 -24.24 5.66
CA LEU A 150 10.25 -22.88 5.86
C LEU A 150 9.62 -22.69 7.23
N ARG A 151 8.82 -23.65 7.71
CA ARG A 151 8.21 -23.57 9.04
C ARG A 151 9.28 -23.50 10.13
N ARG A 152 10.31 -24.33 10.04
CA ARG A 152 11.43 -24.32 10.99
C ARG A 152 12.26 -23.03 10.91
N MET A 153 12.51 -22.52 9.70
CA MET A 153 13.17 -21.22 9.52
C MET A 153 12.34 -20.08 10.09
N GLY A 154 11.01 -20.22 10.06
CA GLY A 154 10.08 -19.27 10.68
C GLY A 154 10.21 -19.17 12.20
N ASP A 155 10.93 -20.08 12.87
CA ASP A 155 11.24 -19.98 14.30
C ASP A 155 12.57 -19.22 14.56
N ASP A 156 13.39 -19.02 13.52
CA ASP A 156 14.67 -18.31 13.59
C ASP A 156 14.50 -16.86 13.13
N HIS A 157 13.99 -16.02 14.02
CA HIS A 157 13.81 -14.60 13.78
C HIS A 157 14.23 -13.77 15.00
N PRO A 158 14.63 -12.50 14.80
CA PRO A 158 14.88 -11.61 15.92
C PRO A 158 13.61 -11.42 16.77
N PRO A 159 13.74 -11.17 18.09
CA PRO A 159 12.60 -10.81 18.91
C PRO A 159 11.97 -9.50 18.42
N ALA A 160 10.69 -9.26 18.74
CA ALA A 160 9.91 -8.14 18.18
C ALA A 160 10.60 -6.77 18.29
N GLY A 161 11.28 -6.48 19.41
CA GLY A 161 12.01 -5.22 19.61
C GLY A 161 13.30 -5.08 18.82
N GLU A 162 13.83 -6.17 18.24
CA GLU A 162 15.11 -6.21 17.52
C GLU A 162 14.92 -6.28 15.99
N VAL A 163 13.68 -6.34 15.50
CA VAL A 163 13.39 -6.45 14.06
C VAL A 163 13.97 -5.25 13.29
N VAL A 164 13.67 -4.02 13.72
CA VAL A 164 14.13 -2.79 13.05
C VAL A 164 15.66 -2.64 13.12
N PRO A 165 16.33 -2.77 14.29
CA PRO A 165 17.79 -2.74 14.36
C PRO A 165 18.47 -3.83 13.50
N THR A 166 17.90 -5.04 13.47
CA THR A 166 18.45 -6.16 12.67
C THR A 166 18.32 -5.86 11.18
N ALA A 167 17.15 -5.40 10.74
CA ALA A 167 16.93 -5.00 9.35
C ALA A 167 17.87 -3.85 8.93
N GLN A 168 18.13 -2.87 9.80
CA GLN A 168 19.10 -1.81 9.53
C GLN A 168 20.51 -2.37 9.30
N ARG A 169 20.96 -3.32 10.14
CA ARG A 169 22.27 -3.97 9.95
C ARG A 169 22.34 -4.70 8.62
N CYS A 170 21.31 -5.45 8.23
CA CYS A 170 21.27 -6.13 6.94
C CYS A 170 21.39 -5.15 5.75
N VAL A 171 20.75 -3.97 5.84
CA VAL A 171 20.89 -2.91 4.83
C VAL A 171 22.32 -2.38 4.78
N ASP A 172 22.93 -2.12 5.93
CA ASP A 172 24.30 -1.60 6.01
C ASP A 172 25.32 -2.62 5.47
N GLU A 173 25.16 -3.90 5.78
CA GLU A 173 25.98 -5.01 5.26
C GLU A 173 25.83 -5.17 3.74
N ALA A 174 24.60 -5.10 3.22
CA ALA A 174 24.36 -5.14 1.78
C ALA A 174 25.02 -3.96 1.05
N LEU A 175 24.95 -2.76 1.61
CA LEU A 175 25.63 -1.58 1.05
C LEU A 175 27.15 -1.71 1.09
N ALA A 176 27.70 -2.26 2.16
CA ALA A 176 29.13 -2.53 2.27
C ALA A 176 29.59 -3.56 1.23
N PHE A 177 28.83 -4.64 1.04
CA PHE A 177 29.10 -5.68 0.04
C PHE A 177 29.09 -5.11 -1.38
N VAL A 178 28.06 -4.35 -1.75
CA VAL A 178 27.96 -3.72 -3.09
C VAL A 178 29.16 -2.82 -3.37
N ARG A 179 29.62 -2.04 -2.38
CA ARG A 179 30.81 -1.18 -2.51
C ARG A 179 32.10 -1.97 -2.60
N ALA A 180 32.27 -2.98 -1.75
CA ALA A 180 33.48 -3.80 -1.71
C ALA A 180 33.71 -4.57 -3.01
N HIS A 181 32.62 -4.94 -3.70
CA HIS A 181 32.66 -5.70 -4.95
C HIS A 181 32.39 -4.85 -6.20
N ASP A 182 32.29 -3.52 -6.07
CA ASP A 182 32.02 -2.58 -7.18
C ASP A 182 30.88 -3.03 -8.11
N LEU A 183 29.77 -3.52 -7.53
CA LEU A 183 28.68 -4.11 -8.32
C LEU A 183 27.84 -3.05 -9.04
N VAL A 184 27.61 -1.91 -8.39
CA VAL A 184 26.88 -0.76 -8.94
C VAL A 184 27.26 0.51 -8.18
N SER A 185 27.28 1.65 -8.88
CA SER A 185 27.52 2.95 -8.25
C SER A 185 26.36 3.36 -7.33
N ILE A 186 26.68 3.73 -6.08
CA ILE A 186 25.70 4.17 -5.08
C ILE A 186 25.72 5.70 -4.97
N PRO A 187 24.56 6.40 -5.13
CA PRO A 187 24.49 7.85 -4.97
C PRO A 187 25.01 8.30 -3.60
N THR A 188 25.72 9.42 -3.53
CA THR A 188 26.22 9.97 -2.26
C THR A 188 25.76 11.43 -2.11
N PRO A 189 25.18 11.82 -0.96
CA PRO A 189 24.91 10.99 0.22
C PRO A 189 23.68 10.08 0.03
N LEU A 190 23.84 8.77 0.27
CA LEU A 190 22.71 7.84 0.46
C LEU A 190 22.48 7.67 1.96
N ALA A 191 21.27 7.96 2.40
CA ALA A 191 20.82 7.69 3.76
C ALA A 191 19.54 6.85 3.70
N VAL A 192 19.70 5.52 3.71
CA VAL A 192 18.60 4.58 3.92
C VAL A 192 18.50 4.32 5.41
N ARG A 193 17.32 4.59 5.99
CA ARG A 193 17.01 4.26 7.38
C ARG A 193 15.85 3.29 7.43
N VAL A 194 15.98 2.28 8.27
CA VAL A 194 14.88 1.40 8.63
C VAL A 194 14.13 2.01 9.81
N GLU A 195 12.84 2.22 9.64
CA GLU A 195 11.96 2.82 10.65
C GLU A 195 10.72 1.95 10.84
N GLU A 196 10.03 2.06 11.97
CA GLU A 196 8.82 1.29 12.18
C GLU A 196 7.69 1.82 11.28
N THR A 197 7.03 0.93 10.53
CA THR A 197 5.84 1.29 9.76
C THR A 197 4.79 1.94 10.70
N PRO A 198 4.32 3.17 10.39
CA PRO A 198 3.29 3.83 11.19
C PRO A 198 2.06 2.95 11.38
N VAL A 199 1.43 3.00 12.56
CA VAL A 199 0.32 2.09 12.93
C VAL A 199 -0.78 2.05 11.87
N TRP A 200 -1.16 3.20 11.32
CA TRP A 200 -2.20 3.31 10.28
C TRP A 200 -1.82 2.65 8.95
N ALA A 201 -0.53 2.42 8.68
CA ALA A 201 -0.02 1.85 7.43
C ALA A 201 0.26 0.33 7.50
N ARG A 202 0.28 -0.26 8.70
CA ARG A 202 0.65 -1.69 8.91
C ARG A 202 -0.31 -2.69 8.28
N ALA A 203 -1.55 -2.28 8.01
CA ALA A 203 -2.57 -3.19 7.48
C ALA A 203 -2.34 -3.57 6.00
N LEU A 204 -1.60 -2.77 5.24
CA LEU A 204 -1.50 -2.90 3.78
C LEU A 204 -0.11 -3.30 3.28
N SER A 205 0.90 -3.26 4.16
CA SER A 205 2.28 -3.58 3.80
C SER A 205 3.03 -4.15 5.00
N THR A 206 3.87 -5.15 4.76
CA THR A 206 4.77 -5.74 5.78
C THR A 206 6.12 -5.05 5.82
N ALA A 207 6.63 -4.62 4.67
CA ALA A 207 7.80 -3.75 4.53
C ALA A 207 7.72 -2.98 3.22
N SER A 208 8.17 -1.72 3.19
CA SER A 208 8.14 -0.88 2.00
C SER A 208 9.28 0.14 1.96
N MET A 209 9.63 0.59 0.75
CA MET A 209 10.58 1.69 0.57
C MET A 209 9.80 2.97 0.28
N ASN A 210 10.11 4.02 1.04
CA ASN A 210 9.63 5.38 0.84
C ASN A 210 10.82 6.27 0.41
N PRO A 211 11.12 6.32 -0.91
CA PRO A 211 12.21 7.15 -1.41
C PRO A 211 11.87 8.64 -1.26
N PRO A 212 12.89 9.51 -1.10
CA PRO A 212 12.63 10.94 -1.01
C PRO A 212 12.03 11.46 -2.32
N GLY A 213 10.99 12.28 -2.21
CA GLY A 213 10.33 12.86 -3.37
C GLY A 213 11.26 13.79 -4.15
N PRO A 214 11.03 13.98 -5.46
CA PRO A 214 11.87 14.80 -6.33
C PRO A 214 11.93 16.28 -5.91
N SER A 215 10.88 16.78 -5.25
CA SER A 215 10.81 18.15 -4.71
C SER A 215 11.38 18.29 -3.30
N THR A 216 11.96 17.22 -2.75
CA THR A 216 12.65 17.25 -1.45
C THR A 216 14.11 16.78 -1.57
N PRO A 217 14.96 17.48 -2.34
CA PRO A 217 16.38 17.15 -2.41
C PRO A 217 16.99 17.16 -1.00
N GLY A 218 17.66 16.08 -0.62
CA GLY A 218 18.30 15.93 0.70
C GLY A 218 17.38 15.49 1.85
N ARG A 219 16.07 15.25 1.62
CA ARG A 219 15.29 14.44 2.57
C ARG A 219 15.72 12.99 2.48
N ARG A 220 15.71 12.31 3.62
CA ARG A 220 16.15 10.92 3.78
C ARG A 220 15.07 10.00 3.20
N GLY A 221 15.49 8.92 2.52
CA GLY A 221 14.58 7.81 2.24
C GLY A 221 14.42 6.98 3.50
N SER A 222 13.21 6.52 3.79
CA SER A 222 12.99 5.51 4.82
C SER A 222 12.53 4.22 4.19
N THR A 223 13.01 3.10 4.72
CA THR A 223 12.43 1.79 4.52
C THR A 223 11.67 1.48 5.80
N THR A 224 10.42 1.03 5.70
CA THR A 224 9.59 0.68 6.86
C THR A 224 9.12 -0.74 6.82
#